data_AF-A0A7J3VN58-F1
#
_entry.id   AF-A0A7J3VN58-F1
#
_cell.length_a   1.000
_cell.length_b   1.000
_cell.length_c   1.000
_cell.angle_alpha   90.00
_cell.angle_beta   90.00
_cell.angle_gamma   90.00
#
_symmetry.space_group_name_H-M   'P 1'
#
loop_
_entity.id
_entity.type
_entity.pdbx_description
1 polymer ?
#
loop_
_entity_poly.entity_id
_entity_poly.type
_entity_poly.pdbx_seq_one_letter_code
_entity_poly.pdbx_strand_id
1 'polypeptide(L)'
;MSGGGGRRRGSRRRKKRKGILEELLSKAIHADDINAYTIVYRDKDMLKEVSLEEFLRLSENFQSIPASRIVYVKRYGNEVYSSSRARVEQEE
;
A
#
# COMPACT_ATOMS: atom_id res chain seq x y z
N MET A 1 -4.51 -40.53 -12.96
CA MET A 1 -5.68 -39.74 -12.53
C MET A 1 -5.18 -38.64 -11.61
N SER A 2 -5.54 -37.39 -11.93
CA SER A 2 -5.51 -36.15 -11.11
C SER A 2 -4.19 -35.81 -10.41
N GLY A 3 -3.39 -34.81 -10.82
CA GLY A 3 -3.75 -33.49 -11.32
C GLY A 3 -3.48 -32.46 -10.22
N GLY A 4 -2.57 -31.50 -10.44
CA GLY A 4 -2.33 -30.43 -9.47
C GLY A 4 -1.03 -29.63 -9.58
N GLY A 5 -0.38 -29.62 -10.75
CA GLY A 5 0.62 -28.60 -11.06
C GLY A 5 -0.07 -27.25 -11.26
N GLY A 6 0.31 -26.23 -10.49
CA GLY A 6 -0.39 -24.95 -10.54
C GLY A 6 0.29 -23.80 -9.83
N ARG A 7 1.59 -23.60 -10.09
CA ARG A 7 2.28 -22.33 -9.81
C ARG A 7 1.48 -21.17 -10.44
N ARG A 8 0.84 -20.33 -9.63
CA ARG A 8 0.33 -19.01 -10.07
C ARG A 8 0.77 -17.90 -9.12
N ARG A 9 2.08 -17.73 -8.96
CA ARG A 9 2.64 -16.40 -8.66
C ARG A 9 2.56 -15.59 -9.96
N GLY A 10 1.47 -14.86 -10.11
CA GLY A 10 1.21 -13.99 -11.25
C GLY A 10 2.41 -13.06 -11.50
N SER A 11 2.97 -13.20 -12.70
CA SER A 11 4.10 -12.43 -13.19
C SER A 11 3.60 -11.11 -13.83
N ARG A 12 4.35 -10.04 -13.56
CA ARG A 12 4.53 -8.84 -14.41
C ARG A 12 3.33 -7.91 -14.66
N ARG A 13 3.42 -6.72 -14.08
CA ARG A 13 3.36 -5.45 -14.82
C ARG A 13 4.05 -4.34 -14.01
N ARG A 14 5.30 -4.02 -14.35
CA ARG A 14 5.93 -2.74 -13.99
C ARG A 14 5.25 -1.64 -14.83
N LYS A 15 4.03 -1.25 -14.46
CA LYS A 15 3.35 -0.09 -15.05
C LYS A 15 3.52 1.06 -14.05
N LYS A 16 4.32 2.06 -14.44
CA LYS A 16 4.54 3.38 -13.83
C LYS A 16 3.95 3.55 -12.42
N ARG A 17 4.78 3.23 -11.41
CA ARG A 17 4.42 3.15 -9.98
C ARG A 17 4.01 4.48 -9.31
N LYS A 18 4.17 5.63 -9.98
CA LYS A 18 3.90 6.94 -9.39
C LYS A 18 2.40 7.19 -9.18
N GLY A 19 1.51 6.70 -10.06
CA GLY A 19 0.07 6.97 -9.96
C GLY A 19 -0.79 5.88 -9.30
N ILE A 20 -0.25 4.69 -9.02
CA ILE A 20 -1.07 3.59 -8.47
C ILE A 20 -1.51 3.89 -7.04
N LEU A 21 -0.62 4.47 -6.23
CA LEU A 21 -0.94 4.84 -4.86
C LEU A 21 -1.98 5.96 -4.84
N GLU A 22 -1.77 7.02 -5.63
CA GLU A 22 -2.71 8.13 -5.74
C GLU A 22 -4.08 7.67 -6.24
N GLU A 23 -4.13 6.80 -7.26
CA GLU A 23 -5.38 6.23 -7.76
C GLU A 23 -6.06 5.34 -6.71
N LEU A 24 -5.29 4.55 -5.97
CA LEU A 24 -5.81 3.69 -4.91
C LEU A 24 -6.38 4.53 -3.77
N LEU A 25 -5.66 5.55 -3.33
CA LEU A 25 -6.11 6.47 -2.29
C LEU A 25 -7.34 7.25 -2.75
N SER A 26 -7.35 7.76 -3.98
CA SER A 26 -8.49 8.47 -4.55
C SER A 26 -9.73 7.56 -4.62
N LYS A 27 -9.59 6.30 -5.06
CA LYS A 27 -10.68 5.31 -5.00
C LYS A 27 -11.13 5.04 -3.58
N ALA A 28 -10.20 4.87 -2.65
CA ALA A 28 -10.52 4.63 -1.24
C ALA A 28 -11.26 5.81 -0.59
N ILE A 29 -10.95 7.05 -1.00
CA ILE A 29 -11.56 8.28 -0.45
C ILE A 29 -12.92 8.58 -1.08
N HIS A 30 -13.06 8.38 -2.40
CA HIS A 30 -14.23 8.84 -3.15
C HIS A 30 -15.22 7.72 -3.52
N ALA A 31 -14.79 6.46 -3.56
CA ALA A 31 -15.59 5.36 -4.11
C ALA A 31 -15.70 4.14 -3.18
N ASP A 32 -14.90 4.07 -2.11
CA ASP A 32 -14.83 2.94 -1.19
C ASP A 32 -14.80 3.46 0.26
N ASP A 33 -14.65 2.57 1.23
CA ASP A 33 -14.59 2.94 2.64
C ASP A 33 -13.15 3.24 3.07
N ILE A 34 -12.85 4.50 3.42
CA ILE A 34 -11.53 4.88 3.95
C ILE A 34 -11.11 4.05 5.18
N ASN A 35 -12.07 3.59 5.98
CA ASN A 35 -11.80 2.77 7.16
C ASN A 35 -11.43 1.33 6.85
N ALA A 36 -11.69 0.86 5.62
CA ALA A 36 -11.26 -0.45 5.15
C ALA A 36 -9.79 -0.50 4.73
N TYR A 37 -9.16 0.66 4.56
CA TYR A 37 -7.76 0.78 4.14
C TYR A 37 -6.86 1.11 5.32
N THR A 38 -5.73 0.44 5.36
CA THR A 38 -4.67 0.63 6.35
C THR A 38 -3.39 1.03 5.62
N ILE A 39 -2.84 2.17 6.02
CA ILE A 39 -1.62 2.75 5.49
C ILE A 39 -0.47 2.42 6.43
N VAL A 40 0.57 1.79 5.88
CA VAL A 40 1.84 1.60 6.56
C VAL A 40 2.84 2.59 5.98
N TYR A 41 3.27 3.55 6.79
CA TYR A 41 4.24 4.57 6.38
C TYR A 41 5.48 4.55 7.27
N ARG A 42 6.60 5.02 6.72
CA ARG A 42 7.82 5.19 7.50
C ARG A 42 7.84 6.57 8.14
N ASP A 43 7.82 6.58 9.47
CA ASP A 43 8.02 7.76 10.31
C ASP A 43 9.40 7.70 10.96
N LYS A 44 10.31 8.58 10.53
CA LYS A 44 11.73 8.56 10.91
C LYS A 44 12.36 7.18 10.61
N ASP A 45 12.44 6.31 11.61
CA ASP A 45 12.98 4.95 11.51
C ASP A 45 12.00 3.86 11.96
N MET A 46 10.74 4.21 12.19
CA MET A 46 9.68 3.26 12.55
C MET A 46 8.64 3.16 11.44
N LEU A 47 8.16 1.95 11.21
CA LEU A 47 6.98 1.72 10.39
C LEU A 47 5.74 1.86 11.27
N LYS A 48 4.88 2.81 10.92
CA LYS A 48 3.59 2.99 11.59
C LYS A 48 2.48 2.50 10.69
N GLU A 49 1.63 1.67 11.25
CA GLU A 49 0.41 1.18 10.63
C GLU A 49 -0.77 1.94 11.22
N VAL A 50 -1.54 2.61 10.37
CA VAL A 50 -2.72 3.41 10.75
C VAL A 50 -3.80 3.26 9.68
N SER A 51 -5.06 3.48 10.02
CA SER A 51 -6.14 3.55 9.02
C SER A 51 -5.93 4.71 8.05
N LEU A 52 -6.47 4.64 6.83
CA LEU A 52 -6.38 5.74 5.87
C LEU A 52 -7.02 7.02 6.40
N GLU A 53 -8.16 6.91 7.11
CA GLU A 53 -8.78 8.06 7.78
C GLU A 53 -7.81 8.73 8.77
N GLU A 54 -7.23 7.94 9.67
CA GLU A 54 -6.26 8.44 10.65
C GLU A 54 -5.01 9.01 9.98
N PHE A 55 -4.53 8.38 8.91
CA PHE A 55 -3.43 8.89 8.12
C PHE A 55 -3.75 10.26 7.53
N LEU A 56 -4.96 10.47 6.98
CA LEU A 56 -5.38 11.75 6.42
C LEU A 56 -5.42 12.85 7.48
N ARG A 57 -5.91 12.52 8.70
CA ARG A 57 -5.91 13.44 9.83
C ARG A 57 -4.50 13.78 10.30
N LEU A 58 -3.64 12.77 10.48
CA LEU A 58 -2.25 12.94 10.93
C LEU A 58 -1.37 13.67 9.92
N SER A 59 -1.60 13.43 8.62
CA SER A 59 -0.81 14.00 7.54
C SER A 59 -1.33 15.35 7.07
N GLU A 60 -2.42 15.87 7.66
CA GLU A 60 -3.13 17.08 7.19
C GLU A 60 -3.37 17.01 5.68
N ASN A 61 -4.05 15.96 5.22
CA ASN A 61 -4.28 15.69 3.80
C ASN A 61 -2.98 15.66 2.97
N PHE A 62 -1.99 14.91 3.44
CA PHE A 62 -0.67 14.75 2.81
C PHE A 62 0.23 16.01 2.79
N GLN A 63 -0.13 17.10 3.50
CA GLN A 63 0.75 18.27 3.64
C GLN A 63 1.95 17.97 4.55
N SER A 64 1.70 17.37 5.71
CA SER A 64 2.74 17.06 6.71
C SER A 64 3.48 15.74 6.39
N ILE A 65 2.78 14.75 5.84
CA ILE A 65 3.36 13.44 5.49
C ILE A 65 3.01 13.10 4.03
N PRO A 66 3.96 13.22 3.08
CA PRO A 66 3.67 12.94 1.68
C PRO A 66 3.45 11.44 1.45
N ALA A 67 2.57 11.09 0.50
CA ALA A 67 2.29 9.71 0.11
C ALA A 67 3.55 8.92 -0.31
N SER A 68 4.63 9.60 -0.69
CA SER A 68 5.93 8.97 -0.98
C SER A 68 6.58 8.25 0.23
N ARG A 69 6.16 8.55 1.46
CA ARG A 69 6.58 7.82 2.68
C ARG A 69 5.78 6.55 2.95
N ILE A 70 4.68 6.35 2.22
CA ILE A 70 3.86 5.15 2.33
C ILE A 70 4.64 3.98 1.74
N VAL A 71 4.78 2.94 2.55
CA VAL A 71 5.54 1.73 2.24
C VAL A 71 4.57 0.65 1.78
N TYR A 72 3.48 0.45 2.52
CA TYR A 72 2.44 -0.52 2.17
C TYR A 72 1.05 0.09 2.33
N VAL A 73 0.12 -0.40 1.52
CA VAL A 73 -1.32 -0.20 1.76
C VAL A 73 -1.97 -1.56 1.83
N LYS A 74 -2.72 -1.78 2.89
CA LYS A 74 -3.55 -2.96 3.08
C LYS A 74 -5.01 -2.56 2.97
N ARG A 75 -5.84 -3.46 2.44
CA ARG A 75 -7.30 -3.33 2.40
C ARG A 75 -7.89 -4.58 3.01
N TYR A 76 -8.67 -4.46 4.08
CA TYR A 76 -9.17 -5.61 4.84
C TYR A 76 -8.07 -6.64 5.18
N GLY A 77 -6.90 -6.16 5.58
CA GLY A 77 -5.73 -7.00 5.89
C GLY A 77 -4.96 -7.56 4.67
N ASN A 78 -5.44 -7.36 3.45
CA ASN A 78 -4.75 -7.80 2.23
C ASN A 78 -3.87 -6.68 1.67
N GLU A 79 -2.59 -6.94 1.42
CA GLU A 79 -1.69 -5.97 0.79
C GLU A 79 -2.15 -5.67 -0.65
N VAL A 80 -2.57 -4.44 -0.89
CA VAL A 80 -3.03 -3.95 -2.21
C VAL A 80 -1.98 -3.07 -2.88
N TYR A 81 -1.03 -2.53 -2.12
CA TYR A 81 0.10 -1.77 -2.63
C TYR A 81 1.36 -2.02 -1.80
N SER A 82 2.48 -2.15 -2.51
CA SER A 82 3.83 -2.20 -1.93
C SER A 82 4.73 -1.22 -2.68
N SER A 83 5.38 -0.32 -1.96
CA SER A 83 6.41 0.56 -2.51
C SER A 83 7.67 -0.24 -2.85
N SER A 84 8.40 0.21 -3.88
CA SER A 84 9.67 -0.42 -4.28
C SER A 84 10.68 -0.46 -3.13
N ARG A 85 10.65 0.53 -2.23
CA ARG A 85 11.55 0.64 -1.08
C ARG A 85 11.33 -0.45 -0.03
N ALA A 86 10.17 -1.09 -0.05
CA ALA A 86 9.81 -2.14 0.89
C ALA A 86 10.37 -3.52 0.52
N ARG A 87 10.72 -3.73 -0.75
CA ARG A 87 11.24 -5.01 -1.26
C ARG A 87 12.72 -5.28 -0.92
N VAL A 88 13.38 -4.39 -0.20
CA VAL A 88 14.84 -4.44 -0.02
C VAL A 88 15.27 -5.25 1.20
N GLU A 89 14.34 -5.82 1.99
CA GLU A 89 14.68 -6.55 3.23
C GLU A 89 14.52 -8.09 3.13
N GLN A 90 14.54 -8.68 1.94
CA GLN A 90 14.67 -10.14 1.78
C GLN A 90 15.68 -10.47 0.68
N GLU A 91 16.96 -10.21 0.97
CA GLU A 91 18.11 -10.88 0.36
C GLU A 91 19.31 -10.62 1.29
N GLU A 92 19.52 -11.53 2.24
CA GLU A 92 20.84 -11.85 2.83
C GLU A 92 21.14 -13.32 2.48
#